data_AF-A0A6V7Y389-F1
#
_entry.id   AF-A0A6V7Y389-F1
#
_cell.length_a   1.000
_cell.length_b   1.000
_cell.length_c   1.000
_cell.angle_alpha   90.00
_cell.angle_beta   90.00
_cell.angle_gamma   90.00
#
_symmetry.space_group_name_H-M   'P 1'
#
loop_
_entity.id
_entity.type
_entity.pdbx_description
1 polymer ?
#
loop_
_entity_poly.entity_id
_entity_poly.type
_entity_poly.pdbx_seq_one_letter_code
_entity_poly.pdbx_strand_id
1 'polypeptide(L)'
;MATISYFGELLFCKWREKDEENKNLKIFPKFVDKLKALYFPPGWYPGVKVKLFFHWATLCNSSYNVPEPEKPPIIYNPTISRWLKAYILGHFLLLLCIFYILNMTDWKLDGLILY
;
A
#
# COMPACT_ATOMS: atom_id res chain seq x y z
N MET A 1 -2.68 -14.47 -18.18
CA MET A 1 -2.62 -13.06 -18.64
C MET A 1 -3.96 -12.39 -18.34
N ALA A 2 -4.35 -12.30 -17.05
CA ALA A 2 -5.67 -11.81 -16.62
C ALA A 2 -5.60 -10.88 -15.38
N THR A 3 -4.47 -10.82 -14.67
CA THR A 3 -4.31 -10.07 -13.41
C THR A 3 -4.18 -8.56 -13.62
N ILE A 4 -3.66 -8.12 -14.76
CA ILE A 4 -3.47 -6.68 -15.06
C ILE A 4 -4.84 -5.97 -15.26
N SER A 5 -5.86 -6.69 -15.76
CA SER A 5 -7.21 -6.12 -16.00
C SER A 5 -7.92 -5.76 -14.69
N TYR A 6 -7.88 -6.64 -13.70
CA TYR A 6 -8.61 -6.47 -12.44
C TYR A 6 -8.08 -5.28 -11.63
N PHE A 7 -6.77 -5.05 -11.59
CA PHE A 7 -6.19 -3.98 -10.78
C PHE A 7 -6.57 -2.59 -11.30
N GLY A 8 -6.54 -2.40 -12.63
CA GLY A 8 -6.97 -1.14 -13.25
C GLY A 8 -8.45 -0.85 -13.04
N GLU A 9 -9.30 -1.89 -13.10
CA GLU A 9 -10.72 -1.75 -12.82
C GLU A 9 -10.99 -1.36 -11.35
N LEU A 10 -10.28 -1.99 -10.42
CA LEU A 10 -10.40 -1.75 -8.98
C LEU A 10 -9.93 -0.35 -8.56
N LEU A 11 -8.95 0.22 -9.26
CA LEU A 11 -8.42 1.56 -8.95
C LEU A 11 -9.18 2.68 -9.67
N PHE A 12 -9.43 2.54 -10.97
CA PHE A 12 -9.94 3.64 -11.80
C PHE A 12 -11.43 3.53 -12.13
N CYS A 13 -11.98 2.32 -12.13
CA CYS A 13 -13.36 2.06 -12.56
C CYS A 13 -14.31 1.76 -11.40
N LYS A 14 -13.79 1.57 -10.19
CA LYS A 14 -14.55 1.21 -8.99
C LYS A 14 -15.75 2.11 -8.70
N TRP A 15 -15.65 3.41 -8.94
CA TRP A 15 -16.78 4.33 -8.73
C TRP A 15 -18.00 4.06 -9.63
N ARG A 16 -17.85 3.25 -10.70
CA ARG A 16 -18.92 2.83 -11.62
C ARG A 16 -19.55 1.49 -11.25
N GLU A 17 -19.10 0.87 -10.17
CA GLU A 17 -19.59 -0.43 -9.72
C GLU A 17 -21.09 -0.36 -9.37
N LYS A 18 -21.79 -1.43 -9.74
CA LYS A 18 -23.23 -1.62 -9.54
C LYS A 18 -23.42 -2.88 -8.72
N ASP A 19 -24.50 -2.90 -7.95
CA ASP A 19 -24.85 -4.07 -7.17
C ASP A 19 -25.12 -5.29 -8.07
N GLU A 20 -24.61 -6.46 -7.69
CA GLU A 20 -24.73 -7.69 -8.47
C GLU A 20 -26.17 -8.23 -8.46
N GLU A 21 -26.87 -8.12 -7.33
CA GLU A 21 -28.28 -8.53 -7.20
C GLU A 21 -29.23 -7.57 -7.91
N ASN A 22 -28.92 -6.27 -7.91
CA ASN A 22 -29.78 -5.26 -8.50
C ASN A 22 -28.97 -4.21 -9.26
N LYS A 23 -28.73 -4.48 -10.56
CA LYS A 23 -27.95 -3.62 -11.48
C LYS A 23 -28.41 -2.15 -11.56
N ASN A 24 -29.58 -1.80 -11.02
CA ASN A 24 -30.06 -0.41 -10.91
C ASN A 24 -29.55 0.33 -9.67
N LEU A 25 -29.13 -0.38 -8.63
CA LEU A 25 -28.48 0.21 -7.46
C LEU A 25 -27.00 0.47 -7.74
N LYS A 26 -26.64 1.75 -7.71
CA LYS A 26 -25.24 2.20 -7.75
C LYS A 26 -24.68 2.07 -6.33
N ILE A 27 -23.58 1.35 -6.18
CA ILE A 27 -22.88 1.20 -4.89
C ILE A 27 -22.40 2.57 -4.39
N PHE A 28 -22.00 3.45 -5.31
CA PHE A 28 -21.60 4.84 -5.03
C PHE A 28 -22.64 5.84 -5.57
N PRO A 29 -23.76 6.08 -4.85
CA PRO A 29 -24.85 6.90 -5.36
C PRO A 29 -24.50 8.39 -5.41
N LYS A 30 -23.78 8.91 -4.41
CA LYS A 30 -23.45 10.34 -4.30
C LYS A 30 -22.16 10.67 -5.04
N PHE A 31 -22.07 11.88 -5.57
CA PHE A 31 -20.84 12.39 -6.20
C PHE A 31 -19.64 12.36 -5.24
N VAL A 32 -19.87 12.71 -3.98
CA VAL A 32 -18.83 12.66 -2.93
C VAL A 32 -18.32 11.24 -2.71
N ASP A 33 -19.19 10.23 -2.79
CA ASP A 33 -18.79 8.83 -2.61
C ASP A 33 -17.95 8.33 -3.79
N LYS A 34 -18.20 8.84 -5.00
CA LYS A 34 -17.38 8.56 -6.18
C LYS A 34 -15.99 9.17 -6.08
N LEU A 35 -15.89 10.40 -5.58
CA LEU A 35 -14.60 11.04 -5.31
C LEU A 35 -13.84 10.26 -4.23
N LYS A 36 -14.52 9.91 -3.13
CA LYS A 36 -13.92 9.07 -2.08
C LYS A 36 -13.45 7.74 -2.63
N ALA A 37 -14.21 7.07 -3.51
CA ALA A 37 -13.78 5.81 -4.12
C ALA A 37 -12.47 5.91 -4.92
N LEU A 38 -12.11 7.08 -5.43
CA LEU A 38 -10.88 7.32 -6.17
C LEU A 38 -9.68 7.64 -5.25
N TYR A 39 -9.91 8.38 -4.15
CA TYR A 39 -8.85 8.85 -3.25
C TYR A 39 -8.63 7.94 -2.03
N PHE A 40 -9.65 7.19 -1.61
CA PHE A 40 -9.60 6.30 -0.46
C PHE A 40 -9.02 4.95 -0.86
N PRO A 41 -8.55 4.16 0.12
CA PRO A 41 -7.89 2.89 -0.17
C PRO A 41 -8.82 1.95 -0.98
N PRO A 42 -8.23 1.06 -1.80
CA PRO A 42 -8.98 0.21 -2.73
C PRO A 42 -10.01 -0.71 -2.06
N GLY A 43 -9.92 -0.97 -0.75
CA GLY A 43 -10.93 -1.72 0.01
C GLY A 43 -12.12 -0.90 0.56
N TRP A 44 -12.15 0.42 0.35
CA TRP A 44 -13.18 1.28 0.94
C TRP A 44 -14.54 1.22 0.22
N TYR A 45 -15.62 1.11 0.99
CA TYR A 45 -17.00 1.21 0.51
C TYR A 45 -17.80 2.20 1.38
N PRO A 46 -18.91 2.77 0.88
CA PRO A 46 -19.73 3.69 1.66
C PRO A 46 -20.19 3.05 2.98
N GLY A 47 -20.04 3.77 4.09
CA GLY A 47 -20.31 3.25 5.43
C GLY A 47 -19.10 2.71 6.17
N VAL A 48 -17.98 2.44 5.48
CA VAL A 48 -16.74 1.96 6.11
C VAL A 48 -15.93 3.13 6.69
N LYS A 49 -15.50 2.98 7.94
CA LYS A 49 -14.71 3.99 8.66
C LYS A 49 -13.26 3.99 8.17
N VAL A 50 -12.74 5.18 7.91
CA VAL A 50 -11.33 5.42 7.57
C VAL A 50 -10.69 6.33 8.60
N LYS A 51 -9.38 6.17 8.77
CA LYS A 51 -8.51 7.07 9.53
C LYS A 51 -7.50 7.70 8.57
N LEU A 52 -7.21 8.97 8.75
CA LEU A 52 -6.14 9.63 8.02
C LEU A 52 -4.80 9.33 8.69
N PHE A 53 -3.83 8.86 7.92
CA PHE A 53 -2.44 8.71 8.33
C PHE A 53 -1.60 9.61 7.42
N PHE A 54 -1.16 10.77 7.96
CA PHE A 54 -0.56 11.86 7.19
C PHE A 54 -1.42 12.26 5.98
N HIS A 55 -1.02 11.88 4.77
CA HIS A 55 -1.69 12.21 3.51
C HIS A 55 -2.52 11.04 2.95
N TRP A 56 -2.48 9.87 3.60
CA TRP A 56 -3.12 8.65 3.10
C TRP A 56 -4.31 8.25 3.99
N ALA A 57 -5.45 7.93 3.40
CA ALA A 57 -6.56 7.34 4.13
C ALA A 57 -6.35 5.83 4.31
N THR A 58 -6.52 5.30 5.52
CA THR A 58 -6.45 3.86 5.80
C THR A 58 -7.76 3.38 6.41
N LEU A 59 -8.13 2.12 6.15
CA LEU A 59 -9.32 1.52 6.75
C LEU A 59 -9.09 1.29 8.24
N CYS A 60 -10.10 1.60 9.08
CA CYS A 60 -10.01 1.28 10.51
C CYS A 60 -10.03 -0.24 10.77
N ASN A 61 -10.72 -1.00 9.91
CA ASN A 61 -10.70 -2.45 9.89
C ASN A 61 -10.16 -2.90 8.53
N SER A 62 -8.91 -3.36 8.49
CA SER A 62 -8.25 -3.83 7.26
C SER A 62 -8.84 -5.13 6.70
N SER A 63 -9.59 -5.87 7.51
CA SER A 63 -10.24 -7.13 7.15
C SER A 63 -11.71 -6.95 6.77
N TYR A 64 -12.17 -5.71 6.55
CA TYR A 64 -13.53 -5.45 6.10
C TYR A 64 -13.79 -6.14 4.75
N ASN A 65 -14.85 -6.96 4.67
CA ASN A 65 -15.18 -7.80 3.50
C ASN A 65 -14.09 -8.79 3.08
N VAL A 66 -13.10 -9.06 3.94
CA VAL A 66 -12.13 -10.14 3.70
C VAL A 66 -12.65 -11.39 4.41
N PRO A 67 -12.88 -12.51 3.69
CA PRO A 67 -13.26 -13.76 4.31
C PRO A 67 -12.24 -14.16 5.40
N GLU A 68 -12.72 -14.69 6.53
CA GLU A 68 -11.81 -15.21 7.55
C GLU A 68 -11.01 -16.38 6.96
N PRO A 69 -9.67 -16.40 7.11
CA PRO A 69 -8.88 -17.53 6.65
C PRO A 69 -9.23 -18.78 7.45
N GLU A 70 -9.17 -19.95 6.80
CA GLU A 70 -9.32 -21.24 7.46
C GLU A 70 -8.29 -21.37 8.60
N LYS A 71 -8.76 -21.82 9.78
CA LYS A 71 -7.92 -22.00 10.96
C LYS A 71 -7.43 -23.46 11.00
N PRO A 72 -6.12 -23.71 11.20
CA PRO A 72 -5.08 -22.76 11.59
C PRO A 72 -4.52 -21.94 10.41
N PRO A 73 -4.13 -20.66 10.64
CA PRO A 73 -3.54 -19.85 9.59
C PRO A 73 -2.23 -20.49 9.11
N ILE A 74 -2.11 -20.67 7.79
CA ILE A 74 -0.86 -21.15 7.18
C ILE A 74 0.15 -20.00 7.26
N ILE A 75 1.03 -20.04 8.26
CA ILE A 75 2.09 -19.03 8.43
C ILE A 75 3.13 -19.25 7.33
N TYR A 76 3.20 -18.32 6.37
CA TYR A 76 4.24 -18.34 5.34
C TYR A 76 5.60 -18.03 5.97
N ASN A 77 6.42 -19.07 6.13
CA ASN A 77 7.80 -18.95 6.61
C ASN A 77 8.74 -19.67 5.62
N PRO A 78 9.12 -19.03 4.51
CA PRO A 78 9.97 -19.65 3.52
C PRO A 78 11.37 -19.87 4.08
N THR A 79 11.97 -21.01 3.79
CA THR A 79 13.36 -21.28 4.14
C THR A 79 14.29 -20.42 3.26
N ILE A 80 14.78 -19.31 3.79
CA ILE A 80 15.70 -18.41 3.08
C ILE A 80 17.09 -19.05 3.01
N SER A 81 17.64 -19.18 1.80
CA SER A 81 18.99 -19.73 1.57
C SER A 81 20.07 -18.85 2.22
N ARG A 82 21.20 -19.47 2.61
CA ARG A 82 22.32 -18.75 3.25
C ARG A 82 22.89 -17.64 2.35
N TRP A 83 22.91 -17.87 1.04
CA TRP A 83 23.38 -16.89 0.05
C TRP A 83 22.44 -15.70 -0.09
N LEU A 84 21.12 -15.92 -0.07
CA LEU A 84 20.16 -14.83 -0.12
C LEU A 84 20.23 -13.96 1.13
N LYS A 85 20.45 -14.57 2.31
CA LYS A 85 20.72 -13.81 3.56
C LYS A 85 21.99 -12.95 3.45
N ALA A 86 23.08 -13.53 2.93
CA ALA A 86 24.33 -12.79 2.74
C ALA A 86 24.18 -11.65 1.72
N TYR A 87 23.44 -11.88 0.62
CA TYR A 87 23.12 -10.86 -0.38
C TYR A 87 22.32 -9.70 0.23
N ILE A 88 21.26 -10.00 1.00
CA ILE A 88 20.44 -8.99 1.69
C ILE A 88 21.29 -8.20 2.68
N LEU A 89 22.11 -8.88 3.48
CA LEU A 89 23.02 -8.23 4.43
C LEU A 89 24.02 -7.31 3.73
N GLY A 90 24.63 -7.79 2.64
CA GLY A 90 25.57 -6.99 1.84
C GLY A 90 24.91 -5.76 1.23
N HIS A 91 23.71 -5.90 0.67
CA HIS A 91 22.94 -4.76 0.15
C HIS A 91 22.61 -3.75 1.26
N PHE A 92 22.19 -4.22 2.43
CA PHE A 92 21.91 -3.35 3.57
C PHE A 92 23.15 -2.56 4.00
N LEU A 93 24.32 -3.20 4.12
CA LEU A 93 25.58 -2.54 4.46
C LEU A 93 26.04 -1.55 3.38
N LEU A 94 25.86 -1.89 2.11
CA LEU A 94 26.18 -0.99 1.00
C LEU A 94 25.31 0.27 1.03
N LEU A 95 24.00 0.12 1.25
CA LEU A 95 23.08 1.25 1.41
C LEU A 95 23.46 2.11 2.62
N LEU A 96 23.85 1.49 3.74
CA LEU A 96 24.32 2.19 4.93
C LEU A 96 25.62 2.97 4.66
N CYS A 97 26.54 2.37 3.90
CA CYS A 97 27.78 3.01 3.50
C CYS A 97 27.53 4.23 2.58
N ILE A 98 26.67 4.07 1.57
CA ILE A 98 26.26 5.18 0.69
C ILE A 98 25.61 6.30 1.50
N PHE A 99 24.66 5.95 2.39
CA PHE A 99 24.02 6.93 3.27
C PHE A 99 25.06 7.69 4.10
N TYR A 100 26.00 6.98 4.71
CA TYR A 100 27.04 7.62 5.53
C TYR A 100 27.96 8.53 4.70
N ILE A 101 28.41 8.09 3.53
CA ILE A 101 29.26 8.88 2.63
C ILE A 101 28.54 10.16 2.19
N LEU A 102 27.27 10.06 1.78
CA LEU A 102 26.49 11.21 1.33
C LEU A 102 26.31 12.21 2.47
N ASN A 103 25.87 11.76 3.64
CA ASN A 103 25.72 12.65 4.80
C ASN A 103 27.06 13.27 5.20
N MET A 104 28.13 12.47 5.32
CA MET A 104 29.45 12.99 5.72
C MET A 104 30.02 14.01 4.72
N THR A 105 29.72 13.87 3.43
CA THR A 105 30.12 14.83 2.39
C THR A 105 29.38 16.16 2.55
N ASP A 106 28.08 16.14 2.86
CA ASP A 106 27.31 17.34 3.18
C ASP A 106 27.84 18.06 4.43
N TRP A 107 28.11 17.34 5.53
CA TRP A 107 28.72 17.93 6.74
C TRP A 107 30.08 18.59 6.47
N LYS A 108 30.84 18.08 5.50
CA LYS A 108 32.15 18.64 5.14
C LYS A 108 32.02 19.89 4.27
N LEU A 109 30.98 20.00 3.43
CA LEU A 109 30.65 21.22 2.69
C LEU A 109 30.12 22.31 3.64
N ASP A 110 29.23 21.95 4.56
CA ASP A 110 28.68 22.88 5.56
C ASP A 110 29.78 23.42 6.50
N GLY A 111 30.75 22.58 6.86
CA GLY A 111 31.92 22.99 7.64
C GLY A 111 32.96 23.82 6.86
N LEU A 112 32.98 23.76 5.53
CA LEU A 112 33.89 24.55 4.69
C LEU A 112 33.30 25.91 4.27
N ILE A 113 31.97 26.04 4.29
CA ILE A 113 31.25 27.30 4.02
C ILE A 113 31.25 28.23 5.26
N LEU A 114 31.58 27.70 6.44
CA LEU A 114 31.62 28.43 7.71
C LEU A 114 33.01 28.94 8.13
N TYR A 115 34.02 28.89 7.24
CA TYR A 115 35.36 29.47 7.46
C TYR A 115 35.80 30.38 6.31
#